data_AF-A0A972BCB6-F1
#
_entry.id   AF-A0A972BCB6-F1
#
_cell.length_a   1.000
_cell.length_b   1.000
_cell.length_c   1.000
_cell.angle_alpha   90.00
_cell.angle_beta   90.00
_cell.angle_gamma   90.00
#
_symmetry.space_group_name_H-M   'P 1'
#
loop_
_entity.id
_entity.type
_entity.pdbx_description
1 polymer ?
#
loop_
_entity_poly.entity_id
_entity_poly.type
_entity_poly.pdbx_seq_one_letter_code
_entity_poly.pdbx_strand_id
1 'polypeptide(L)'
;MPIICFILLSCEGETIDPIGVSKAVRLNAEIEGMRTRMSGSAWEKGDAIGVYMKKAGVNLDASALAQNVEYRYSNTSGFVARNLSDALYFPFKESAVDFIGYYPFREDITGFNYPVNLKNQSNQAAIDLLYSDNVKGKSENDTIVNLSFSHQLSKLVLQVTHYRGIDLSGLSVILTSVPTESSFNLTDGSLSASSGVKDIAMGVNVDGTIAEAILLPGTDLSESHLWLLLGDDQVYHVALPDTVTTSLKQSSRYLFHVTLSTDVKAAVTTGEITDWLDEPSQSVSADRTEDDPPLIKGSKRDPYTVAEALVNQGETAAWVKGYIVGAFDGAISRFVTDTTGQVRTNVALADLAGETDVSNMLPVNITLVSLKNALNITDNHGNIGREVMIKGDLAAYYSVPGLRETKAYQFPD
;
A
#
# COMPACT_ATOMS: atom_id res chain seq x y z
N MET A 1 65.41 -51.28 -13.61
CA MET A 1 64.16 -50.78 -13.00
C MET A 1 64.48 -50.26 -11.61
N PRO A 2 64.47 -48.94 -11.39
CA PRO A 2 64.67 -48.37 -10.06
C PRO A 2 63.33 -48.32 -9.31
N ILE A 3 63.29 -48.88 -8.10
CA ILE A 3 62.22 -48.63 -7.13
C ILE A 3 62.63 -47.38 -6.36
N ILE A 4 61.94 -46.28 -6.67
CA ILE A 4 62.07 -45.00 -6.00
C ILE A 4 61.21 -45.04 -4.75
N CYS A 5 61.86 -44.85 -3.60
CA CYS A 5 61.29 -44.72 -2.28
C CYS A 5 60.66 -43.32 -2.15
N PHE A 6 59.34 -43.23 -1.94
CA PHE A 6 58.65 -41.98 -1.64
C PHE A 6 58.44 -41.83 -0.13
N ILE A 7 58.87 -40.67 0.35
CA ILE A 7 58.90 -40.23 1.74
C ILE A 7 57.47 -39.96 2.23
N LEU A 8 57.07 -40.58 3.34
CA LEU A 8 55.91 -40.15 4.13
C LEU A 8 56.33 -38.96 5.00
N LEU A 9 56.07 -37.75 4.52
CA LEU A 9 56.04 -36.56 5.36
C LEU A 9 54.70 -36.52 6.06
N SER A 10 54.74 -36.81 7.36
CA SER A 10 53.71 -36.48 8.33
C SER A 10 53.50 -34.96 8.33
N CYS A 11 52.40 -34.48 7.76
CA CYS A 11 51.81 -33.24 8.24
C CYS A 11 50.97 -33.57 9.46
N GLU A 12 51.37 -32.94 10.57
CA GLU A 12 50.69 -32.90 11.84
C GLU A 12 49.19 -32.68 11.65
N GLY A 13 48.40 -33.35 12.47
CA GLY A 13 46.97 -33.11 12.54
C GLY A 13 46.73 -31.64 12.86
N GLU A 14 46.28 -30.90 11.85
CA GLU A 14 45.47 -29.73 12.13
C GLU A 14 44.21 -30.25 12.82
N THR A 15 44.10 -29.80 14.07
CA THR A 15 42.95 -29.91 14.93
C THR A 15 41.66 -29.80 14.13
N ILE A 16 40.78 -30.79 14.32
CA ILE A 16 39.36 -30.68 14.00
C ILE A 16 38.90 -29.30 14.47
N ASP A 17 38.34 -28.51 13.55
CA ASP A 17 37.57 -27.33 13.91
C ASP A 17 36.09 -27.75 13.97
N PRO A 18 35.51 -28.10 15.14
CA PRO A 18 34.08 -28.27 15.26
C PRO A 18 33.47 -26.97 15.79
N ILE A 19 33.80 -25.81 15.22
CA ILE A 19 33.01 -24.60 15.46
C ILE A 19 31.84 -24.64 14.48
N GLY A 20 30.68 -25.07 15.01
CA GLY A 20 29.43 -25.31 14.30
C GLY A 20 29.01 -24.16 13.38
N VAL A 21 28.96 -24.45 12.07
CA VAL A 21 28.43 -23.54 11.07
C VAL A 21 26.91 -23.64 11.09
N SER A 22 26.23 -22.65 11.70
CA SER A 22 24.77 -22.53 11.59
C SER A 22 24.37 -22.33 10.12
N LYS A 23 23.42 -23.13 9.62
CA LYS A 23 22.98 -23.02 8.22
C LYS A 23 21.98 -21.88 8.04
N ALA A 24 22.15 -21.09 6.99
CA ALA A 24 21.23 -20.02 6.63
C ALA A 24 19.87 -20.57 6.20
N VAL A 25 18.80 -19.88 6.60
CA VAL A 25 17.42 -20.14 6.14
C VAL A 25 17.28 -19.70 4.69
N ARG A 26 16.70 -20.56 3.86
CA ARG A 26 16.30 -20.23 2.48
C ARG A 26 14.79 -20.06 2.44
N LEU A 27 14.34 -18.83 2.20
CA LEU A 27 12.93 -18.47 2.30
C LEU A 27 12.29 -18.45 0.91
N ASN A 28 11.18 -19.17 0.79
CA ASN A 28 10.22 -19.08 -0.30
C ASN A 28 8.89 -18.59 0.28
N ALA A 29 8.17 -17.77 -0.49
CA ALA A 29 6.86 -17.29 -0.12
C ALA A 29 5.90 -17.43 -1.30
N GLU A 30 4.72 -18.00 -1.03
CA GLU A 30 3.61 -18.13 -1.98
C GLU A 30 2.36 -17.50 -1.37
N ILE A 31 1.43 -17.05 -2.23
CA ILE A 31 0.13 -16.54 -1.83
C ILE A 31 -0.93 -17.56 -2.26
N GLU A 32 -1.83 -17.92 -1.34
CA GLU A 32 -2.94 -18.84 -1.60
C GLU A 32 -3.80 -18.37 -2.79
N GLY A 33 -4.39 -19.31 -3.54
CA GLY A 33 -5.26 -19.02 -4.69
C GLY A 33 -4.55 -18.71 -6.02
N MET A 34 -3.25 -18.41 -6.03
CA MET A 34 -2.50 -17.98 -7.24
C MET A 34 -1.78 -19.10 -8.01
N ARG A 35 -2.23 -20.36 -7.89
CA ARG A 35 -1.55 -21.55 -8.46
C ARG A 35 -1.55 -21.67 -10.00
N THR A 36 -2.09 -20.70 -10.74
CA THR A 36 -2.35 -20.85 -12.20
C THR A 36 -1.34 -20.21 -13.14
N ARG A 37 -0.24 -19.59 -12.67
CA ARG A 37 0.75 -18.99 -13.57
C ARG A 37 2.03 -19.82 -13.69
N MET A 38 2.18 -20.45 -14.85
CA MET A 38 3.46 -20.94 -15.34
C MET A 38 4.45 -19.75 -15.40
N SER A 39 5.42 -19.73 -14.47
CA SER A 39 6.62 -18.87 -14.40
C SER A 39 6.59 -17.46 -13.77
N GLY A 40 5.50 -16.98 -13.16
CA GLY A 40 5.49 -15.67 -12.48
C GLY A 40 5.25 -15.78 -10.97
N SER A 41 6.14 -15.23 -10.14
CA SER A 41 5.83 -14.97 -8.73
C SER A 41 4.68 -13.97 -8.62
N ALA A 42 3.82 -14.14 -7.61
CA ALA A 42 2.85 -13.13 -7.21
C ALA A 42 3.46 -11.80 -6.76
N TRP A 43 4.73 -11.86 -6.34
CA TRP A 43 5.49 -10.77 -5.75
C TRP A 43 6.14 -9.89 -6.83
N GLU A 44 6.18 -8.60 -6.54
CA GLU A 44 6.88 -7.58 -7.30
C GLU A 44 8.24 -7.23 -6.68
N LYS A 45 9.18 -6.80 -7.53
CA LYS A 45 10.53 -6.43 -7.06
C LYS A 45 10.41 -5.32 -6.02
N GLY A 46 10.94 -5.57 -4.83
CA GLY A 46 10.93 -4.62 -3.73
C GLY A 46 9.87 -4.89 -2.67
N ASP A 47 8.92 -5.80 -2.93
CA ASP A 47 8.00 -6.30 -1.92
C ASP A 47 8.79 -6.81 -0.72
N ALA A 48 8.35 -6.44 0.47
CA ALA A 48 9.06 -6.73 1.70
C ALA A 48 8.12 -7.45 2.68
N ILE A 49 8.61 -8.52 3.28
CA ILE A 49 7.92 -9.27 4.33
C ILE A 49 8.70 -9.17 5.65
N GLY A 50 7.99 -9.22 6.77
CA GLY A 50 8.60 -9.40 8.08
C GLY A 50 8.53 -10.87 8.50
N VAL A 51 9.65 -11.41 8.98
CA VAL A 51 9.76 -12.82 9.36
C VAL A 51 10.20 -12.95 10.81
N TYR A 52 9.48 -13.78 11.56
CA TYR A 52 9.83 -14.18 12.92
C TYR A 52 10.24 -15.64 12.95
N MET A 53 11.24 -15.95 13.77
CA MET A 53 11.68 -17.32 14.03
C MET A 53 11.54 -17.59 15.52
N LYS A 54 10.77 -18.60 15.89
CA LYS A 54 10.48 -18.95 17.28
C LYS A 54 10.78 -20.42 17.56
N LYS A 55 10.90 -20.79 18.83
CA LYS A 55 11.02 -22.19 19.22
C LYS A 55 9.78 -22.96 18.78
N ALA A 56 9.96 -24.20 18.31
CA ALA A 56 8.84 -25.02 17.86
C ALA A 56 7.78 -25.20 18.96
N GLY A 57 6.51 -25.00 18.60
CA GLY A 57 5.37 -25.16 19.51
C GLY A 57 5.21 -24.07 20.59
N VAL A 58 6.09 -23.08 20.67
CA VAL A 58 5.98 -21.93 21.60
C VAL A 58 5.26 -20.78 20.90
N ASN A 59 4.41 -20.03 21.60
CA ASN A 59 3.79 -18.83 21.01
C ASN A 59 4.83 -17.77 20.65
N LEU A 60 4.49 -16.87 19.72
CA LEU A 60 5.33 -15.71 19.45
C LEU A 60 5.35 -14.79 20.68
N ASP A 61 6.54 -14.52 21.20
CA ASP A 61 6.78 -13.57 22.29
C ASP A 61 8.20 -12.98 22.19
N ALA A 62 8.57 -12.13 23.15
CA ALA A 62 9.87 -11.45 23.17
C ALA A 62 11.09 -12.40 23.25
N SER A 63 10.89 -13.69 23.52
CA SER A 63 11.94 -14.73 23.52
C SER A 63 12.15 -15.40 22.16
N ALA A 64 11.45 -14.95 21.12
CA ALA A 64 11.67 -15.39 19.74
C ALA A 64 13.15 -15.26 19.36
N LEU A 65 13.64 -16.25 18.62
CA LEU A 65 15.05 -16.38 18.23
C LEU A 65 15.46 -15.30 17.22
N ALA A 66 14.51 -14.84 16.41
CA ALA A 66 14.65 -13.66 15.58
C ALA A 66 13.29 -12.97 15.46
N GLN A 67 13.31 -11.64 15.45
CA GLN A 67 12.11 -10.81 15.47
C GLN A 67 12.12 -9.84 14.30
N ASN A 68 11.00 -9.82 13.57
CA ASN A 68 10.71 -8.89 12.49
C ASN A 68 11.85 -8.68 11.47
N VAL A 69 12.48 -9.77 11.02
CA VAL A 69 13.57 -9.67 10.05
C VAL A 69 12.99 -9.34 8.68
N GLU A 70 13.44 -8.24 8.08
CA GLU A 70 13.00 -7.79 6.76
C GLU A 70 13.63 -8.65 5.65
N TYR A 71 12.77 -9.31 4.87
CA TYR A 71 13.15 -9.98 3.63
C TYR A 71 12.51 -9.26 2.44
N ARG A 72 13.31 -8.97 1.41
CA ARG A 72 12.87 -8.27 0.19
C ARG A 72 12.89 -9.20 -1.01
N TYR A 73 11.85 -9.11 -1.83
CA TYR A 73 11.73 -9.89 -3.05
C TYR A 73 12.62 -9.32 -4.17
N SER A 74 13.37 -10.22 -4.81
CA SER A 74 14.13 -9.97 -6.03
C SER A 74 13.79 -11.01 -7.09
N ASN A 75 13.63 -10.54 -8.33
CA ASN A 75 13.35 -11.38 -9.50
C ASN A 75 14.40 -12.48 -9.75
N THR A 76 15.62 -12.33 -9.22
CA THR A 76 16.74 -13.27 -9.46
C THR A 76 16.89 -14.33 -8.39
N SER A 77 16.51 -14.02 -7.16
CA SER A 77 16.94 -14.77 -5.98
C SER A 77 15.80 -15.04 -5.00
N GLY A 78 14.57 -14.63 -5.32
CA GLY A 78 13.45 -14.68 -4.41
C GLY A 78 13.64 -13.71 -3.25
N PHE A 79 13.19 -14.12 -2.07
CA PHE A 79 13.31 -13.33 -0.85
C PHE A 79 14.71 -13.43 -0.25
N VAL A 80 15.35 -12.27 -0.11
CA VAL A 80 16.67 -12.13 0.52
C VAL A 80 16.59 -11.17 1.70
N ALA A 81 17.31 -11.46 2.79
CA ALA A 81 17.37 -10.57 3.94
C ALA A 81 17.92 -9.20 3.49
N ARG A 82 17.32 -8.10 3.97
CA ARG A 82 17.77 -6.76 3.62
C ARG A 82 19.23 -6.51 4.00
N ASN A 83 19.60 -6.93 5.21
CA ASN A 83 20.97 -6.91 5.70
C ASN A 83 21.43 -8.36 5.94
N LEU A 84 22.63 -8.70 5.48
CA LEU A 84 23.20 -10.03 5.72
C LEU A 84 23.45 -10.31 7.20
N SER A 85 23.66 -9.28 8.03
CA SER A 85 23.79 -9.41 9.49
C SER A 85 22.52 -9.90 10.18
N ASP A 86 21.37 -9.64 9.57
CA ASP A 86 20.06 -9.89 10.16
C ASP A 86 19.45 -11.18 9.58
N ALA A 87 20.12 -11.81 8.61
CA ALA A 87 19.66 -13.03 7.97
C ALA A 87 19.40 -14.14 9.00
N LEU A 88 18.35 -14.92 8.77
CA LEU A 88 17.97 -16.00 9.68
C LEU A 88 18.90 -17.21 9.51
N TYR A 89 19.35 -17.75 10.64
CA TYR A 89 20.17 -18.96 10.72
C TYR A 89 19.54 -19.96 11.69
N PHE A 90 19.58 -21.25 11.35
CA PHE A 90 19.09 -22.30 12.24
C PHE A 90 19.95 -22.42 13.50
N PRO A 91 19.35 -22.64 14.67
CA PRO A 91 20.09 -22.91 15.90
C PRO A 91 20.84 -24.26 15.81
N PHE A 92 22.01 -24.33 16.43
CA PHE A 92 22.85 -25.53 16.47
C PHE A 92 22.21 -26.64 17.33
N LYS A 93 22.40 -27.91 16.95
CA LYS A 93 21.91 -29.13 17.66
C LYS A 93 20.40 -29.37 17.54
N GLU A 94 19.88 -29.41 16.30
CA GLU A 94 18.53 -29.92 15.98
C GLU A 94 17.37 -29.31 16.77
N SER A 95 17.53 -28.10 17.33
CA SER A 95 16.43 -27.41 17.99
C SER A 95 15.42 -26.96 16.93
N ALA A 96 14.27 -27.60 16.92
CA ALA A 96 13.22 -27.31 15.97
C ALA A 96 12.68 -25.88 16.17
N VAL A 97 12.41 -25.20 15.05
CA VAL A 97 11.89 -23.84 15.01
C VAL A 97 10.63 -23.75 14.13
N ASP A 98 9.77 -22.81 14.47
CA ASP A 98 8.62 -22.43 13.65
C ASP A 98 8.85 -21.01 13.11
N PHE A 99 8.17 -20.70 12.01
CA PHE A 99 8.23 -19.38 11.38
C PHE A 99 6.85 -18.74 11.31
N ILE A 100 6.85 -17.41 11.42
CA ILE A 100 5.70 -16.56 11.13
C ILE A 100 6.15 -15.51 10.12
N GLY A 101 5.36 -15.27 9.10
CA GLY A 101 5.59 -14.25 8.08
C GLY A 101 4.37 -13.33 7.94
N TYR A 102 4.62 -12.06 7.66
CA TYR A 102 3.56 -11.13 7.28
C TYR A 102 4.02 -10.18 6.16
N TYR A 103 3.07 -9.63 5.43
CA TYR A 103 3.25 -8.62 4.38
C TYR A 103 2.16 -7.54 4.51
N PRO A 104 2.43 -6.27 4.17
CA PRO A 104 3.76 -5.71 3.86
C PRO A 104 4.62 -5.51 5.12
N PHE A 105 5.94 -5.48 4.97
CA PHE A 105 6.87 -5.21 6.06
C PHE A 105 6.63 -3.83 6.69
N ARG A 106 6.77 -3.76 8.01
CA ARG A 106 6.59 -2.55 8.82
C ARG A 106 7.58 -2.52 9.97
N GLU A 107 8.13 -1.34 10.25
CA GLU A 107 9.02 -1.12 11.39
C GLU A 107 8.24 -0.81 12.68
N ASP A 108 7.05 -0.24 12.56
CA ASP A 108 6.18 0.22 13.66
C ASP A 108 5.33 -0.91 14.28
N ILE A 109 5.91 -2.11 14.44
CA ILE A 109 5.26 -3.23 15.12
C ILE A 109 5.55 -3.16 16.62
N THR A 110 4.51 -2.92 17.43
CA THR A 110 4.61 -2.90 18.89
C THR A 110 3.85 -4.06 19.51
N GLY A 111 4.51 -4.85 20.37
CA GLY A 111 3.87 -5.98 21.05
C GLY A 111 3.26 -7.01 20.10
N PHE A 112 3.92 -7.27 18.96
CA PHE A 112 3.47 -8.19 17.90
C PHE A 112 2.13 -7.83 17.25
N ASN A 113 1.72 -6.58 17.36
CA ASN A 113 0.52 -6.06 16.73
C ASN A 113 0.87 -5.29 15.45
N TYR A 114 0.32 -5.75 14.34
CA TYR A 114 0.39 -5.09 13.04
C TYR A 114 -0.75 -4.05 12.94
N PRO A 115 -0.43 -2.74 12.81
CA PRO A 115 -1.46 -1.71 12.68
C PRO A 115 -2.08 -1.77 11.28
N VAL A 116 -3.39 -1.96 11.22
CA VAL A 116 -4.19 -1.92 9.98
C VAL A 116 -4.82 -0.53 9.84
N ASN A 117 -4.54 0.13 8.71
CA ASN A 117 -5.14 1.41 8.34
C ASN A 117 -5.58 1.37 6.87
N LEU A 118 -6.89 1.47 6.64
CA LEU A 118 -7.56 1.32 5.35
C LEU A 118 -8.17 2.63 4.84
N LYS A 119 -7.80 3.78 5.43
CA LYS A 119 -8.32 5.09 5.01
C LYS A 119 -7.91 5.43 3.58
N ASN A 120 -6.69 5.07 3.20
CA ASN A 120 -6.12 5.39 1.90
C ASN A 120 -6.06 4.15 1.01
N GLN A 121 -6.96 4.08 0.03
CA GLN A 121 -7.10 2.94 -0.88
C GLN A 121 -6.28 3.10 -2.18
N SER A 122 -5.49 4.18 -2.31
CA SER A 122 -4.82 4.51 -3.58
C SER A 122 -3.70 3.55 -3.97
N ASN A 123 -3.17 2.79 -3.00
CA ASN A 123 -2.20 1.72 -3.23
C ASN A 123 -2.65 0.45 -2.52
N GLN A 124 -3.40 -0.40 -3.23
CA GLN A 124 -3.97 -1.64 -2.68
C GLN A 124 -2.89 -2.58 -2.11
N ALA A 125 -1.75 -2.72 -2.78
CA ALA A 125 -0.67 -3.60 -2.33
C ALA A 125 -0.06 -3.16 -0.99
N ALA A 126 -0.12 -1.87 -0.64
CA ALA A 126 0.40 -1.35 0.61
C ALA A 126 -0.52 -1.58 1.82
N ILE A 127 -1.77 -1.94 1.59
CA ILE A 127 -2.78 -2.19 2.64
C ILE A 127 -3.32 -3.63 2.63
N ASP A 128 -2.85 -4.45 1.68
CA ASP A 128 -3.21 -5.86 1.56
C ASP A 128 -2.42 -6.72 2.55
N LEU A 129 -2.96 -6.86 3.77
CA LEU A 129 -2.34 -7.64 4.82
C LEU A 129 -2.37 -9.14 4.49
N LEU A 130 -1.18 -9.72 4.35
CA LEU A 130 -0.99 -11.17 4.24
C LEU A 130 -0.31 -11.71 5.49
N TYR A 131 -0.67 -12.93 5.88
CA TYR A 131 -0.10 -13.60 7.04
C TYR A 131 0.13 -15.08 6.76
N SER A 132 1.17 -15.63 7.37
CA SER A 132 1.53 -17.02 7.30
C SER A 132 2.12 -17.49 8.61
N ASP A 133 1.61 -18.59 9.15
CA ASP A 133 2.22 -19.30 10.27
C ASP A 133 2.39 -20.80 9.96
N ASN A 134 2.30 -21.21 8.69
CA ASN A 134 2.20 -22.61 8.29
C ASN A 134 3.47 -23.44 8.57
N VAL A 135 4.65 -22.82 8.63
CA VAL A 135 5.92 -23.53 8.76
C VAL A 135 6.24 -23.86 10.22
N LYS A 136 6.16 -25.14 10.57
CA LYS A 136 6.47 -25.66 11.91
C LYS A 136 7.60 -26.70 11.88
N GLY A 137 8.35 -26.82 12.97
CA GLY A 137 9.26 -27.94 13.22
C GLY A 137 10.50 -28.04 12.32
N LYS A 138 10.98 -26.94 11.75
CA LYS A 138 12.16 -26.91 10.86
C LYS A 138 13.47 -26.94 11.64
N SER A 139 14.54 -27.42 11.01
CA SER A 139 15.88 -27.47 11.60
C SER A 139 16.96 -27.29 10.51
N GLU A 140 18.24 -27.30 10.91
CA GLU A 140 19.37 -27.22 9.98
C GLU A 140 19.44 -28.38 8.97
N ASN A 141 18.66 -29.45 9.14
CA ASN A 141 18.57 -30.54 8.17
C ASN A 141 17.56 -30.26 7.04
N ASP A 142 16.69 -29.27 7.22
CA ASP A 142 15.67 -28.84 6.25
C ASP A 142 15.67 -27.31 6.17
N THR A 143 16.60 -26.78 5.37
CA THR A 143 16.88 -25.35 5.35
C THR A 143 15.89 -24.52 4.53
N ILE A 144 14.94 -25.16 3.85
CA ILE A 144 13.96 -24.50 2.98
C ILE A 144 12.69 -24.22 3.78
N VAL A 145 12.33 -22.94 3.87
CA VAL A 145 11.14 -22.44 4.57
C VAL A 145 10.17 -21.94 3.51
N ASN A 146 9.05 -22.64 3.32
CA ASN A 146 7.99 -22.28 2.37
C ASN A 146 6.81 -21.67 3.11
N LEU A 147 6.79 -20.34 3.22
CA LEU A 147 5.67 -19.61 3.80
C LEU A 147 4.51 -19.58 2.80
N SER A 148 3.36 -20.07 3.22
CA SER A 148 2.10 -20.00 2.46
C SER A 148 1.24 -18.91 3.07
N PHE A 149 1.13 -17.78 2.38
CA PHE A 149 0.43 -16.58 2.83
C PHE A 149 -1.03 -16.60 2.42
N SER A 150 -1.90 -16.17 3.33
CA SER A 150 -3.31 -15.90 3.07
C SER A 150 -3.64 -14.44 3.36
N HIS A 151 -4.61 -13.90 2.63
CA HIS A 151 -5.13 -12.56 2.88
C HIS A 151 -5.91 -12.53 4.20
N GLN A 152 -5.71 -11.48 4.98
CA GLN A 152 -6.36 -11.34 6.29
C GLN A 152 -7.56 -10.39 6.27
N LEU A 153 -7.84 -9.76 5.13
CA LEU A 153 -8.88 -8.76 4.94
C LEU A 153 -9.92 -9.21 3.90
N SER A 154 -10.93 -8.39 3.64
CA SER A 154 -11.93 -8.60 2.60
C SER A 154 -11.70 -7.61 1.45
N LYS A 155 -12.04 -7.99 0.21
CA LYS A 155 -11.92 -7.10 -0.95
C LYS A 155 -13.26 -6.90 -1.64
N LEU A 156 -13.63 -5.63 -1.84
CA LEU A 156 -14.76 -5.21 -2.65
C LEU A 156 -14.25 -4.74 -4.01
N VAL A 157 -14.84 -5.26 -5.09
CA VAL A 157 -14.49 -4.89 -6.47
C VAL A 157 -15.77 -4.49 -7.21
N LEU A 158 -15.76 -3.30 -7.80
CA LEU A 158 -16.81 -2.81 -8.68
C LEU A 158 -16.30 -2.84 -10.12
N GLN A 159 -17.02 -3.50 -11.02
CA GLN A 159 -16.88 -3.37 -12.46
C GLN A 159 -17.91 -2.36 -12.94
N VAL A 160 -17.45 -1.18 -13.31
CA VAL A 160 -18.30 -0.03 -13.65
C VAL A 160 -18.45 0.07 -15.16
N THR A 161 -19.68 0.24 -15.61
CA THR A 161 -20.03 0.55 -17.00
C THR A 161 -20.99 1.72 -17.06
N HIS A 162 -21.02 2.43 -18.18
CA HIS A 162 -22.05 3.43 -18.45
C HIS A 162 -22.99 2.91 -19.53
N TYR A 163 -24.30 3.00 -19.35
CA TYR A 163 -25.27 2.40 -20.27
C TYR A 163 -25.19 2.94 -21.72
N ARG A 164 -24.76 4.20 -21.90
CA ARG A 164 -24.48 4.84 -23.20
C ARG A 164 -23.05 4.63 -23.72
N GLY A 165 -22.20 3.91 -22.99
CA GLY A 165 -20.78 3.77 -23.32
C GLY A 165 -20.00 5.09 -23.22
N ILE A 166 -20.35 5.93 -22.25
CA ILE A 166 -19.57 7.15 -21.95
C ILE A 166 -18.23 6.74 -21.36
N ASP A 167 -17.17 7.48 -21.73
CA ASP A 167 -15.84 7.34 -21.15
C ASP A 167 -15.89 7.59 -19.64
N LEU A 168 -15.38 6.64 -18.87
CA LEU A 168 -15.35 6.68 -17.41
C LEU A 168 -14.01 7.20 -16.87
N SER A 169 -13.09 7.60 -17.75
CA SER A 169 -11.82 8.20 -17.35
C SER A 169 -12.03 9.35 -16.37
N GLY A 170 -11.40 9.26 -15.20
CA GLY A 170 -11.54 10.25 -14.12
C GLY A 170 -12.69 9.99 -13.14
N LEU A 171 -13.37 8.85 -13.24
CA LEU A 171 -14.34 8.41 -12.23
C LEU A 171 -13.71 8.39 -10.83
N SER A 172 -14.45 8.90 -9.85
CA SER A 172 -14.17 8.75 -8.43
C SER A 172 -15.29 7.94 -7.79
N VAL A 173 -14.95 7.06 -6.85
CA VAL A 173 -15.94 6.28 -6.11
C VAL A 173 -15.69 6.42 -4.61
N ILE A 174 -16.75 6.69 -3.85
CA ILE A 174 -16.73 6.76 -2.39
C ILE A 174 -17.62 5.64 -1.84
N LEU A 175 -17.10 4.91 -0.86
CA LEU A 175 -17.86 3.97 -0.04
C LEU A 175 -18.03 4.56 1.35
N THR A 176 -19.28 4.68 1.81
CA THR A 176 -19.58 5.34 3.09
C THR A 176 -19.61 4.38 4.27
N SER A 177 -19.43 4.92 5.47
CA SER A 177 -19.73 4.25 6.74
C SER A 177 -19.00 2.93 6.97
N VAL A 178 -17.70 2.85 6.64
CA VAL A 178 -16.88 1.64 6.86
C VAL A 178 -15.83 1.81 7.97
N PRO A 179 -15.58 0.75 8.76
CA PRO A 179 -14.40 0.66 9.63
C PRO A 179 -13.08 0.78 8.86
N THR A 180 -12.13 1.56 9.37
CA THR A 180 -10.85 1.83 8.67
C THR A 180 -9.60 1.53 9.49
N GLU A 181 -9.73 1.21 10.78
CA GLU A 181 -8.59 0.99 11.67
C GLU A 181 -8.79 -0.29 12.49
N SER A 182 -7.74 -1.09 12.60
CA SER A 182 -7.72 -2.30 13.44
C SER A 182 -6.26 -2.66 13.78
N SER A 183 -6.08 -3.66 14.61
CA SER A 183 -4.80 -4.25 14.95
C SER A 183 -4.85 -5.75 14.70
N PHE A 184 -3.90 -6.26 13.92
CA PHE A 184 -3.75 -7.69 13.66
C PHE A 184 -2.67 -8.28 14.57
N ASN A 185 -3.01 -9.27 15.38
CA ASN A 185 -2.09 -9.92 16.29
C ASN A 185 -1.30 -11.02 15.57
N LEU A 186 0.01 -10.80 15.38
CA LEU A 186 0.91 -11.76 14.72
C LEU A 186 1.15 -13.04 15.53
N THR A 187 0.64 -13.14 16.75
CA THR A 187 0.77 -14.32 17.61
C THR A 187 -0.29 -15.37 17.30
N ASP A 188 -1.52 -14.93 17.04
CA ASP A 188 -2.70 -15.80 16.90
C ASP A 188 -3.50 -15.56 15.61
N GLY A 189 -3.14 -14.55 14.82
CA GLY A 189 -3.80 -14.21 13.56
C GLY A 189 -5.15 -13.51 13.71
N SER A 190 -5.46 -12.96 14.89
CA SER A 190 -6.74 -12.29 15.15
C SER A 190 -6.71 -10.79 14.85
N LEU A 191 -7.85 -10.24 14.42
CA LEU A 191 -8.08 -8.80 14.28
C LEU A 191 -8.84 -8.24 15.49
N SER A 192 -8.42 -7.07 15.98
CA SER A 192 -9.14 -6.34 17.00
C SER A 192 -10.40 -5.68 16.44
N ALA A 193 -11.37 -5.40 17.32
CA ALA A 193 -12.52 -4.56 16.96
C ALA A 193 -12.06 -3.16 16.51
N SER A 194 -12.78 -2.57 15.55
CA SER A 194 -12.55 -1.21 15.06
C SER A 194 -13.26 -0.17 15.95
N SER A 195 -12.68 1.03 16.04
CA SER A 195 -13.25 2.18 16.73
C SER A 195 -13.93 3.14 15.74
N GLY A 196 -15.15 2.82 15.33
CA GLY A 196 -15.99 3.69 14.49
C GLY A 196 -15.85 3.47 12.99
N VAL A 197 -16.59 4.29 12.23
CA VAL A 197 -16.72 4.22 10.77
C VAL A 197 -16.34 5.55 10.12
N LYS A 198 -15.91 5.49 8.86
CA LYS A 198 -15.57 6.64 8.01
C LYS A 198 -15.99 6.37 6.57
N ASP A 199 -16.14 7.43 5.80
CA ASP A 199 -16.23 7.34 4.35
C ASP A 199 -14.84 7.22 3.76
N ILE A 200 -14.69 6.41 2.72
CA ILE A 200 -13.41 6.21 2.04
C ILE A 200 -13.56 6.41 0.54
N ALA A 201 -12.55 7.03 -0.08
CA ALA A 201 -12.40 6.98 -1.53
C ALA A 201 -11.84 5.59 -1.91
N MET A 202 -12.49 4.91 -2.86
CA MET A 202 -12.03 3.63 -3.39
C MET A 202 -10.88 3.85 -4.39
N GLY A 203 -10.03 2.84 -4.56
CA GLY A 203 -8.99 2.85 -5.60
C GLY A 203 -9.61 2.62 -6.97
N VAL A 204 -9.57 3.62 -7.85
CA VAL A 204 -10.14 3.54 -9.21
C VAL A 204 -9.03 3.44 -10.25
N ASN A 205 -9.17 2.54 -11.22
CA ASN A 205 -8.22 2.43 -12.33
C ASN A 205 -8.33 3.65 -13.27
N VAL A 206 -7.31 3.84 -14.12
CA VAL A 206 -7.22 5.00 -15.03
C VAL A 206 -8.46 5.14 -15.92
N ASP A 207 -8.98 4.02 -16.42
CA ASP A 207 -10.12 3.98 -17.33
C ASP A 207 -11.48 4.15 -16.61
N GLY A 208 -11.49 4.17 -15.26
CA GLY A 208 -12.71 4.28 -14.44
C GLY A 208 -13.63 3.06 -14.48
N THR A 209 -13.20 1.96 -15.09
CA THR A 209 -14.00 0.73 -15.27
C THR A 209 -13.91 -0.22 -14.08
N ILE A 210 -12.93 -0.05 -13.19
CA ILE A 210 -12.73 -0.86 -12.00
C ILE A 210 -12.49 0.05 -10.80
N ALA A 211 -13.26 -0.16 -9.73
CA ALA A 211 -13.02 0.45 -8.43
C ALA A 211 -12.87 -0.64 -7.37
N GLU A 212 -11.90 -0.51 -6.47
CA GLU A 212 -11.58 -1.52 -5.46
C GLU A 212 -11.45 -0.91 -4.07
N ALA A 213 -11.85 -1.66 -3.05
CA ALA A 213 -11.56 -1.35 -1.66
C ALA A 213 -11.20 -2.61 -0.88
N ILE A 214 -10.15 -2.53 -0.07
CA ILE A 214 -9.84 -3.51 0.96
C ILE A 214 -10.50 -3.05 2.26
N LEU A 215 -11.25 -3.95 2.89
CA LEU A 215 -12.12 -3.69 4.04
C LEU A 215 -11.82 -4.67 5.17
N LEU A 216 -12.16 -4.27 6.40
CA LEU A 216 -12.08 -5.19 7.54
C LEU A 216 -13.12 -6.31 7.39
N PRO A 217 -12.76 -7.57 7.65
CA PRO A 217 -13.74 -8.64 7.76
C PRO A 217 -14.63 -8.42 8.98
N GLY A 218 -15.82 -9.01 8.96
CA GLY A 218 -16.87 -8.78 9.94
C GLY A 218 -17.71 -7.53 9.67
N THR A 219 -17.27 -6.63 8.78
CA THR A 219 -17.97 -5.37 8.47
C THR A 219 -19.37 -5.64 7.93
N ASP A 220 -20.35 -4.96 8.52
CA ASP A 220 -21.73 -4.87 8.01
C ASP A 220 -21.83 -3.64 7.10
N LEU A 221 -22.25 -3.84 5.85
CA LEU A 221 -22.37 -2.81 4.82
C LEU A 221 -23.82 -2.37 4.58
N SER A 222 -24.78 -2.76 5.42
CA SER A 222 -26.22 -2.45 5.23
C SER A 222 -26.52 -0.97 5.19
N GLU A 223 -25.80 -0.17 5.98
CA GLU A 223 -25.91 1.30 6.00
C GLU A 223 -24.92 1.98 5.02
N SER A 224 -24.08 1.20 4.33
CA SER A 224 -23.07 1.71 3.41
C SER A 224 -23.66 2.00 2.03
N HIS A 225 -23.21 3.11 1.44
CA HIS A 225 -23.63 3.57 0.13
C HIS A 225 -22.41 3.82 -0.76
N LEU A 226 -22.60 3.61 -2.05
CA LEU A 226 -21.64 3.97 -3.09
C LEU A 226 -22.05 5.29 -3.73
N TRP A 227 -21.10 6.21 -3.78
CA TRP A 227 -21.20 7.44 -4.56
C TRP A 227 -20.20 7.38 -5.70
N LEU A 228 -20.68 7.49 -6.94
CA LEU A 228 -19.85 7.49 -8.14
C LEU A 228 -19.92 8.89 -8.77
N LEU A 229 -18.76 9.50 -9.01
CA LEU A 229 -18.65 10.88 -9.47
C LEU A 229 -17.83 10.89 -10.77
N LEU A 230 -18.44 11.33 -11.85
CA LEU A 230 -17.80 11.47 -13.17
C LEU A 230 -17.75 12.95 -13.56
N GLY A 231 -16.61 13.60 -13.27
CA GLY A 231 -16.52 15.06 -13.36
C GLY A 231 -17.29 15.75 -12.23
N ASP A 232 -17.64 17.02 -12.43
CA ASP A 232 -18.24 17.85 -11.37
C ASP A 232 -19.78 17.70 -11.29
N ASP A 233 -20.44 17.33 -12.40
CA ASP A 233 -21.91 17.39 -12.53
C ASP A 233 -22.61 16.02 -12.57
N GLN A 234 -21.87 14.91 -12.75
CA GLN A 234 -22.46 13.57 -12.85
C GLN A 234 -22.21 12.78 -11.59
N VAL A 235 -23.16 12.87 -10.66
CA VAL A 235 -23.16 12.15 -9.38
C VAL A 235 -24.20 11.04 -9.44
N TYR A 236 -23.79 9.84 -9.04
CA TYR A 236 -24.64 8.66 -8.93
C TYR A 236 -24.55 8.11 -7.51
N HIS A 237 -25.66 7.60 -7.00
CA HIS A 237 -25.77 7.09 -5.64
C HIS A 237 -26.47 5.74 -5.63
N VAL A 238 -25.93 4.78 -4.89
CA VAL A 238 -26.56 3.46 -4.78
C VAL A 238 -26.25 2.77 -3.45
N ALA A 239 -27.28 2.14 -2.87
CA ALA A 239 -27.13 1.25 -1.73
C ALA A 239 -26.55 -0.11 -2.16
N LEU A 240 -25.79 -0.74 -1.28
CA LEU A 240 -25.29 -2.09 -1.53
C LEU A 240 -26.42 -3.13 -1.32
N PRO A 241 -26.52 -4.19 -2.17
CA PRO A 241 -27.54 -5.22 -2.03
C PRO A 241 -27.42 -6.03 -0.74
N ASP A 242 -28.57 -6.36 -0.14
CA ASP A 242 -28.70 -7.09 1.15
C ASP A 242 -27.92 -8.42 1.22
N THR A 243 -27.61 -9.02 0.08
CA THR A 243 -26.87 -10.29 -0.03
C THR A 243 -25.38 -10.17 0.31
N VAL A 244 -24.80 -8.96 0.35
CA VAL A 244 -23.41 -8.71 0.81
C VAL A 244 -23.35 -7.97 2.15
N THR A 245 -24.47 -7.42 2.62
CA THR A 245 -24.45 -6.41 3.69
C THR A 245 -24.22 -6.98 5.08
N THR A 246 -24.58 -8.22 5.37
CA THR A 246 -24.69 -8.64 6.79
C THR A 246 -23.37 -9.00 7.48
N SER A 247 -22.32 -9.40 6.75
CA SER A 247 -20.95 -9.52 7.28
C SER A 247 -19.94 -9.92 6.20
N LEU A 248 -18.90 -9.12 5.99
CA LEU A 248 -17.79 -9.49 5.10
C LEU A 248 -16.95 -10.63 5.68
N LYS A 249 -16.65 -11.65 4.88
CA LYS A 249 -15.81 -12.78 5.27
C LYS A 249 -14.34 -12.46 5.07
N GLN A 250 -13.51 -12.94 6.00
CA GLN A 250 -12.06 -12.85 5.89
C GLN A 250 -11.56 -13.62 4.68
N SER A 251 -10.57 -13.07 3.97
CA SER A 251 -10.01 -13.66 2.76
C SER A 251 -11.08 -13.93 1.70
N SER A 252 -12.00 -12.98 1.50
CA SER A 252 -13.06 -13.08 0.48
C SER A 252 -13.10 -11.86 -0.40
N ARG A 253 -13.39 -12.09 -1.68
CA ARG A 253 -13.55 -11.07 -2.71
C ARG A 253 -15.02 -10.99 -3.14
N TYR A 254 -15.56 -9.78 -3.19
CA TYR A 254 -16.94 -9.47 -3.54
C TYR A 254 -16.96 -8.66 -4.82
N LEU A 255 -17.59 -9.20 -5.87
CA LEU A 255 -17.66 -8.55 -7.18
C LEU A 255 -19.06 -7.99 -7.45
N PHE A 256 -19.09 -6.70 -7.80
CA PHE A 256 -20.29 -5.98 -8.20
C PHE A 256 -20.17 -5.44 -9.61
N HIS A 257 -21.15 -5.73 -10.46
CA HIS A 257 -21.29 -5.07 -11.75
C HIS A 257 -22.19 -3.84 -11.58
N VAL A 258 -21.60 -2.65 -11.71
CA VAL A 258 -22.30 -1.37 -11.54
C VAL A 258 -22.54 -0.74 -12.90
N THR A 259 -23.80 -0.49 -13.23
CA THR A 259 -24.16 0.23 -14.46
C THR A 259 -24.70 1.62 -14.12
N LEU A 260 -23.98 2.65 -14.54
CA LEU A 260 -24.39 4.05 -14.45
C LEU A 260 -25.48 4.34 -15.49
N SER A 261 -26.62 4.88 -15.07
CA SER A 261 -27.76 5.25 -15.94
C SER A 261 -28.03 6.76 -15.89
N THR A 262 -28.42 7.40 -17.01
CA THR A 262 -28.85 8.82 -16.97
C THR A 262 -30.32 8.99 -16.64
N ASP A 263 -31.12 7.93 -16.79
CA ASP A 263 -32.56 7.93 -16.53
C ASP A 263 -32.84 6.85 -15.49
N VAL A 264 -33.60 7.20 -14.45
CA VAL A 264 -33.94 6.32 -13.34
C VAL A 264 -34.50 5.00 -13.89
N LYS A 265 -33.80 3.90 -13.58
CA LYS A 265 -34.01 2.50 -14.00
C LYS A 265 -33.21 2.05 -15.23
N ALA A 266 -32.06 1.44 -14.96
CA ALA A 266 -31.55 0.34 -15.77
C ALA A 266 -31.47 -0.96 -14.95
N ALA A 267 -31.86 -2.06 -15.58
CA ALA A 267 -32.07 -3.36 -14.98
C ALA A 267 -30.75 -4.12 -14.71
N VAL A 268 -30.70 -4.74 -13.53
CA VAL A 268 -29.72 -5.73 -13.08
C VAL A 268 -29.71 -6.91 -14.06
N THR A 269 -28.57 -7.18 -14.72
CA THR A 269 -28.35 -8.40 -15.48
C THR A 269 -27.12 -9.11 -14.90
N THR A 270 -27.32 -10.32 -14.42
CA THR A 270 -26.33 -11.17 -13.75
C THR A 270 -25.23 -11.64 -14.72
N GLY A 271 -23.97 -11.65 -14.26
CA GLY A 271 -22.81 -12.19 -15.01
C GLY A 271 -21.90 -13.05 -14.14
N GLU A 272 -21.35 -14.12 -14.73
CA GLU A 272 -20.74 -15.30 -14.11
C GLU A 272 -19.25 -15.17 -13.61
N ILE A 273 -18.82 -16.24 -12.93
CA ILE A 273 -17.68 -16.50 -12.01
C ILE A 273 -16.27 -16.49 -12.64
N THR A 274 -15.23 -16.04 -11.91
CA THR A 274 -13.84 -16.61 -11.97
C THR A 274 -12.96 -16.34 -10.71
N ASP A 275 -12.35 -17.42 -10.20
CA ASP A 275 -11.61 -17.69 -8.93
C ASP A 275 -10.87 -16.58 -8.11
N TRP A 276 -11.38 -16.36 -6.89
CA TRP A 276 -10.87 -16.53 -5.50
C TRP A 276 -11.91 -17.49 -4.82
N LEU A 277 -11.96 -17.71 -3.50
CA LEU A 277 -13.26 -18.05 -2.83
C LEU A 277 -14.26 -16.90 -3.06
N ASP A 278 -14.73 -16.75 -4.29
CA ASP A 278 -15.62 -15.69 -4.72
C ASP A 278 -17.03 -16.00 -4.23
N GLU A 279 -17.57 -15.07 -3.45
CA GLU A 279 -19.00 -15.02 -3.23
C GLU A 279 -19.69 -14.73 -4.58
N PRO A 280 -20.94 -15.18 -4.79
CA PRO A 280 -21.64 -14.97 -6.06
C PRO A 280 -21.69 -13.48 -6.43
N SER A 281 -21.38 -13.18 -7.69
CA SER A 281 -21.40 -11.83 -8.25
C SER A 281 -22.78 -11.21 -8.20
N GLN A 282 -22.83 -9.89 -8.02
CA GLN A 282 -24.08 -9.13 -7.92
C GLN A 282 -24.07 -7.97 -8.90
N SER A 283 -25.24 -7.57 -9.38
CA SER A 283 -25.34 -6.45 -10.30
C SER A 283 -26.26 -5.39 -9.72
N VAL A 284 -25.88 -4.13 -9.93
CA VAL A 284 -26.46 -2.97 -9.30
C VAL A 284 -26.51 -1.86 -10.35
N SER A 285 -27.62 -1.12 -10.42
CA SER A 285 -27.68 0.10 -11.23
C SER A 285 -27.62 1.30 -10.30
N ALA A 286 -26.73 2.24 -10.61
CA ALA A 286 -26.64 3.51 -9.90
C ALA A 286 -27.30 4.59 -10.76
N ASP A 287 -28.32 5.24 -10.19
CA ASP A 287 -29.05 6.33 -10.80
C ASP A 287 -28.42 7.67 -10.42
N ARG A 288 -28.62 8.70 -11.25
CA ARG A 288 -28.16 10.06 -10.93
C ARG A 288 -28.90 10.62 -9.72
N THR A 289 -28.19 11.41 -8.92
CA THR A 289 -28.76 12.16 -7.80
C THR A 289 -28.32 13.63 -7.85
N GLU A 290 -29.12 14.49 -7.22
CA GLU A 290 -28.79 15.90 -6.94
C GLU A 290 -28.27 16.09 -5.51
N ASP A 291 -28.22 15.02 -4.70
CA ASP A 291 -27.68 15.06 -3.35
C ASP A 291 -26.16 15.32 -3.38
N ASP A 292 -25.67 16.07 -2.41
CA ASP A 292 -24.25 16.34 -2.28
C ASP A 292 -23.48 15.09 -1.84
N PRO A 293 -22.47 14.64 -2.60
CA PRO A 293 -21.65 13.51 -2.21
C PRO A 293 -20.78 13.86 -0.98
N PRO A 294 -20.43 12.86 -0.14
CA PRO A 294 -19.52 13.08 0.97
C PRO A 294 -18.19 13.69 0.54
N LEU A 295 -17.61 14.54 1.40
CA LEU A 295 -16.30 15.13 1.21
C LEU A 295 -15.23 14.32 1.95
N ILE A 296 -14.25 13.82 1.21
CA ILE A 296 -13.09 13.12 1.76
C ILE A 296 -11.93 14.10 1.85
N LYS A 297 -11.39 14.31 3.05
CA LYS A 297 -10.27 15.23 3.25
C LYS A 297 -9.02 14.75 2.50
N GLY A 298 -8.32 15.67 1.83
CA GLY A 298 -7.21 15.36 0.92
C GLY A 298 -7.65 14.87 -0.46
N SER A 299 -8.95 14.81 -0.75
CA SER A 299 -9.46 14.55 -2.09
C SER A 299 -9.41 15.80 -2.96
N LYS A 300 -9.71 15.65 -4.26
CA LYS A 300 -9.79 16.78 -5.18
C LYS A 300 -10.85 17.81 -4.77
N ARG A 301 -11.99 17.33 -4.24
CA ARG A 301 -13.15 18.17 -3.84
C ARG A 301 -12.96 18.81 -2.46
N ASP A 302 -12.13 18.22 -1.60
CA ASP A 302 -11.76 18.77 -0.30
C ASP A 302 -10.25 18.57 -0.05
N PRO A 303 -9.39 19.33 -0.75
CA PRO A 303 -7.95 19.19 -0.64
C PRO A 303 -7.46 19.60 0.76
N TYR A 304 -6.29 19.11 1.14
CA TYR A 304 -5.58 19.64 2.29
C TYR A 304 -5.14 21.09 2.02
N THR A 305 -5.23 21.95 3.01
CA THR A 305 -4.45 23.20 3.02
C THR A 305 -2.96 22.86 3.24
N VAL A 306 -2.07 23.83 3.06
CA VAL A 306 -0.65 23.65 3.35
C VAL A 306 -0.43 23.33 4.82
N ALA A 307 -1.08 24.06 5.74
CA ALA A 307 -1.00 23.78 7.17
C ALA A 307 -1.45 22.35 7.53
N GLU A 308 -2.52 21.86 6.92
CA GLU A 308 -3.00 20.49 7.16
C GLU A 308 -2.05 19.45 6.55
N ALA A 309 -1.50 19.70 5.36
CA ALA A 309 -0.54 18.81 4.70
C ALA A 309 0.76 18.64 5.50
N LEU A 310 1.22 19.70 6.19
CA LEU A 310 2.41 19.66 7.05
C LEU A 310 2.26 18.69 8.22
N VAL A 311 1.03 18.49 8.74
CA VAL A 311 0.77 17.62 9.91
C VAL A 311 0.19 16.25 9.54
N ASN A 312 -0.25 16.03 8.30
CA ASN A 312 -0.81 14.76 7.80
C ASN A 312 0.16 14.01 6.87
N GLN A 313 1.45 13.95 7.23
CA GLN A 313 2.45 13.20 6.47
C GLN A 313 2.17 11.69 6.48
N GLY A 314 2.60 11.00 5.41
CA GLY A 314 2.38 9.56 5.18
C GLY A 314 1.22 9.26 4.23
N GLU A 315 0.33 10.23 3.97
CA GLU A 315 -0.77 10.05 3.02
C GLU A 315 -0.29 10.04 1.57
N THR A 316 -0.75 9.07 0.78
CA THR A 316 -0.41 8.95 -0.63
C THR A 316 -1.55 9.47 -1.52
N ALA A 317 -1.20 9.97 -2.71
CA ALA A 317 -2.14 10.47 -3.71
C ALA A 317 -3.11 11.58 -3.21
N ALA A 318 -2.69 12.34 -2.19
CA ALA A 318 -3.45 13.43 -1.60
C ALA A 318 -3.36 14.71 -2.46
N TRP A 319 -4.44 15.46 -2.53
CA TRP A 319 -4.48 16.81 -3.09
C TRP A 319 -4.19 17.84 -2.01
N VAL A 320 -3.27 18.76 -2.31
CA VAL A 320 -2.94 19.92 -1.48
C VAL A 320 -3.23 21.18 -2.27
N LYS A 321 -3.95 22.12 -1.66
CA LYS A 321 -4.22 23.46 -2.21
C LYS A 321 -3.38 24.51 -1.49
N GLY A 322 -2.76 25.40 -2.25
CA GLY A 322 -2.01 26.53 -1.72
C GLY A 322 -1.52 27.46 -2.84
N TYR A 323 -0.87 28.55 -2.45
CA TYR A 323 -0.23 29.48 -3.37
C TYR A 323 1.21 29.09 -3.62
N ILE A 324 1.67 29.15 -4.87
CA ILE A 324 3.10 29.04 -5.18
C ILE A 324 3.78 30.33 -4.70
N VAL A 325 4.61 30.25 -3.66
CA VAL A 325 5.28 31.43 -3.07
C VAL A 325 6.74 31.56 -3.50
N GLY A 326 7.31 30.52 -4.13
CA GLY A 326 8.68 30.53 -4.62
C GLY A 326 9.19 29.12 -4.89
N ALA A 327 10.49 28.91 -4.69
CA ALA A 327 11.16 27.62 -4.79
C ALA A 327 12.31 27.51 -3.76
N PHE A 328 12.99 26.38 -3.75
CA PHE A 328 14.17 26.12 -2.93
C PHE A 328 15.38 25.76 -3.79
N ASP A 329 16.52 26.43 -3.56
CA ASP A 329 17.81 26.14 -4.21
C ASP A 329 18.55 25.01 -3.48
N GLY A 330 18.08 23.79 -3.71
CA GLY A 330 18.74 22.55 -3.27
C GLY A 330 18.66 22.22 -1.78
N ALA A 331 18.14 23.11 -0.94
CA ALA A 331 17.91 22.88 0.49
C ALA A 331 16.77 23.74 1.05
N ILE A 332 16.12 23.26 2.12
CA ILE A 332 15.01 23.98 2.79
C ILE A 332 15.42 25.37 3.29
N SER A 333 16.67 25.56 3.69
CA SER A 333 17.21 26.84 4.17
C SER A 333 17.51 27.86 3.06
N ARG A 334 17.30 27.49 1.78
CA ARG A 334 17.58 28.32 0.61
C ARG A 334 16.30 28.62 -0.17
N PHE A 335 15.31 29.18 0.53
CA PHE A 335 14.10 29.69 -0.10
C PHE A 335 14.42 30.88 -1.01
N VAL A 336 13.83 30.88 -2.20
CA VAL A 336 14.06 31.90 -3.24
C VAL A 336 12.75 32.29 -3.92
N THR A 337 12.63 33.58 -4.21
CA THR A 337 11.57 34.16 -5.05
C THR A 337 12.11 34.71 -6.36
N ASP A 338 13.44 34.79 -6.53
CA ASP A 338 14.08 35.12 -7.81
C ASP A 338 13.86 33.96 -8.78
N THR A 339 13.20 34.24 -9.90
CA THR A 339 12.88 33.24 -10.91
C THR A 339 14.06 32.93 -11.83
N THR A 340 15.15 33.70 -11.77
CA THR A 340 16.27 33.55 -12.69
C THR A 340 17.11 32.32 -12.35
N GLY A 341 17.23 31.39 -13.30
CA GLY A 341 18.17 30.26 -13.20
C GLY A 341 17.81 29.18 -12.17
N GLN A 342 16.59 29.19 -11.62
CA GLN A 342 16.16 28.19 -10.63
C GLN A 342 15.89 26.83 -11.28
N VAL A 343 16.03 25.78 -10.47
CA VAL A 343 15.70 24.42 -10.90
C VAL A 343 14.20 24.25 -11.12
N ARG A 344 13.83 23.52 -12.18
CA ARG A 344 12.42 23.29 -12.55
C ARG A 344 11.71 22.21 -11.73
N THR A 345 12.40 21.65 -10.74
CA THR A 345 12.02 20.40 -10.08
C THR A 345 11.34 20.61 -8.73
N ASN A 346 11.14 21.85 -8.30
CA ASN A 346 10.41 22.13 -7.07
C ASN A 346 9.71 23.49 -7.08
N VAL A 347 8.70 23.60 -6.23
CA VAL A 347 8.04 24.86 -5.84
C VAL A 347 7.78 24.83 -4.33
N ALA A 348 7.62 25.99 -3.72
CA ALA A 348 7.16 26.16 -2.35
C ALA A 348 5.67 26.54 -2.37
N LEU A 349 4.83 25.79 -1.65
CA LEU A 349 3.43 26.14 -1.44
C LEU A 349 3.23 26.74 -0.06
N ALA A 350 2.36 27.74 0.07
CA ALA A 350 1.89 28.26 1.34
C ALA A 350 0.38 28.55 1.30
N ASP A 351 -0.26 28.64 2.46
CA ASP A 351 -1.68 29.03 2.54
C ASP A 351 -1.91 30.50 2.18
N LEU A 352 -0.87 31.33 2.26
CA LEU A 352 -0.90 32.76 1.92
C LEU A 352 0.03 33.07 0.74
N ALA A 353 -0.46 33.84 -0.23
CA ALA A 353 0.27 34.18 -1.46
C ALA A 353 1.60 34.94 -1.26
N GLY A 354 1.78 35.60 -0.11
CA GLY A 354 2.98 36.37 0.24
C GLY A 354 3.73 35.80 1.44
N GLU A 355 3.56 34.51 1.76
CA GLU A 355 4.28 33.88 2.86
C GLU A 355 5.80 33.95 2.65
N THR A 356 6.51 34.24 3.74
CA THR A 356 7.98 34.30 3.78
C THR A 356 8.57 33.44 4.89
N ASP A 357 7.75 33.00 5.85
CA ASP A 357 8.15 32.05 6.87
C ASP A 357 8.18 30.63 6.31
N VAL A 358 9.39 30.08 6.19
CA VAL A 358 9.64 28.75 5.64
C VAL A 358 8.95 27.65 6.46
N SER A 359 8.68 27.84 7.75
CA SER A 359 7.95 26.83 8.54
C SER A 359 6.48 26.66 8.13
N ASN A 360 5.92 27.65 7.44
CA ASN A 360 4.55 27.62 6.93
C ASN A 360 4.50 27.18 5.46
N MET A 361 5.63 26.75 4.88
CA MET A 361 5.73 26.33 3.50
C MET A 361 5.82 24.82 3.38
N LEU A 362 5.12 24.26 2.40
CA LEU A 362 5.27 22.87 1.99
C LEU A 362 6.19 22.82 0.75
N PRO A 363 7.41 22.26 0.86
CA PRO A 363 8.25 22.02 -0.30
C PRO A 363 7.65 20.89 -1.16
N VAL A 364 7.45 21.17 -2.44
CA VAL A 364 6.88 20.22 -3.41
C VAL A 364 7.96 19.77 -4.37
N ASN A 365 8.22 18.46 -4.43
CA ASN A 365 9.11 17.84 -5.40
C ASN A 365 8.34 17.43 -6.67
N ILE A 366 8.73 17.98 -7.82
CA ILE A 366 8.07 17.76 -9.10
C ILE A 366 8.95 16.85 -9.97
N THR A 367 8.45 15.67 -10.31
CA THR A 367 9.16 14.66 -11.13
C THR A 367 8.67 14.65 -12.57
N LEU A 368 7.35 14.74 -12.79
CA LEU A 368 6.71 14.69 -14.11
C LEU A 368 7.02 15.91 -14.97
N VAL A 369 7.40 15.67 -16.24
CA VAL A 369 7.75 16.73 -17.20
C VAL A 369 6.60 17.71 -17.43
N SER A 370 5.36 17.22 -17.52
CA SER A 370 4.17 18.06 -17.69
C SER A 370 3.99 19.05 -16.54
N LEU A 371 4.13 18.59 -15.30
CA LEU A 371 4.02 19.45 -14.11
C LEU A 371 5.20 20.42 -14.02
N LYS A 372 6.42 19.99 -14.35
CA LYS A 372 7.59 20.90 -14.39
C LYS A 372 7.32 22.06 -15.34
N ASN A 373 6.89 21.76 -16.56
CA ASN A 373 6.62 22.78 -17.58
C ASN A 373 5.54 23.78 -17.14
N ALA A 374 4.54 23.33 -16.38
CA ALA A 374 3.41 24.17 -15.98
C ALA A 374 3.65 24.97 -14.69
N LEU A 375 4.35 24.40 -13.71
CA LEU A 375 4.36 24.93 -12.33
C LEU A 375 5.63 25.70 -11.98
N ASN A 376 6.77 25.40 -12.60
CA ASN A 376 8.04 25.95 -12.16
C ASN A 376 8.11 27.47 -12.29
N ILE A 377 8.76 28.13 -11.33
CA ILE A 377 8.84 29.60 -11.29
C ILE A 377 9.82 30.17 -12.33
N THR A 378 10.77 29.39 -12.83
CA THR A 378 11.80 29.84 -13.79
C THR A 378 11.25 30.11 -15.18
N ASP A 379 10.38 29.25 -15.68
CA ASP A 379 9.76 29.41 -16.99
C ASP A 379 8.40 30.11 -16.88
N ASN A 380 7.75 30.06 -15.70
CA ASN A 380 6.42 30.60 -15.45
C ASN A 380 6.45 31.62 -14.30
N HIS A 381 7.09 32.77 -14.52
CA HIS A 381 7.30 33.78 -13.47
C HIS A 381 5.99 34.24 -12.78
N GLY A 382 4.90 34.31 -13.54
CA GLY A 382 3.57 34.69 -13.04
C GLY A 382 2.90 33.66 -12.13
N ASN A 383 3.52 32.49 -11.90
CA ASN A 383 3.02 31.53 -10.94
C ASN A 383 3.28 31.94 -9.49
N ILE A 384 4.25 32.84 -9.21
CA ILE A 384 4.42 33.37 -7.85
C ILE A 384 3.14 34.13 -7.45
N GLY A 385 2.56 33.74 -6.32
CA GLY A 385 1.29 34.24 -5.81
C GLY A 385 0.05 33.62 -6.45
N ARG A 386 0.20 32.61 -7.33
CA ARG A 386 -0.92 31.92 -7.97
C ARG A 386 -1.35 30.71 -7.13
N GLU A 387 -2.66 30.59 -6.87
CA GLU A 387 -3.23 29.42 -6.20
C GLU A 387 -3.20 28.20 -7.13
N VAL A 388 -2.90 27.03 -6.57
CA VAL A 388 -2.84 25.77 -7.29
C VAL A 388 -3.24 24.62 -6.37
N MET A 389 -3.81 23.57 -6.95
CA MET A 389 -3.97 22.26 -6.32
C MET A 389 -2.98 21.28 -6.93
N ILE A 390 -2.22 20.55 -6.12
CA ILE A 390 -1.26 19.54 -6.58
C ILE A 390 -1.54 18.20 -5.90
N LYS A 391 -1.60 17.14 -6.69
CA LYS A 391 -1.75 15.75 -6.21
C LYS A 391 -0.39 15.09 -6.05
N GLY A 392 -0.11 14.47 -4.91
CA GLY A 392 1.14 13.75 -4.66
C GLY A 392 1.10 12.93 -3.37
N ASP A 393 2.25 12.44 -2.95
CA ASP A 393 2.42 11.69 -1.72
C ASP A 393 3.03 12.62 -0.65
N LEU A 394 2.35 12.80 0.48
CA LEU A 394 2.81 13.60 1.61
C LEU A 394 3.96 12.86 2.31
N ALA A 395 5.18 13.28 2.01
CA ALA A 395 6.39 12.63 2.47
C ALA A 395 7.54 13.63 2.58
N ALA A 396 8.52 13.30 3.42
CA ALA A 396 9.62 14.21 3.70
C ALA A 396 10.41 14.63 2.45
N TYR A 397 10.56 15.93 2.24
CA TYR A 397 11.39 16.52 1.20
C TYR A 397 12.27 17.61 1.81
N TYR A 398 13.56 17.60 1.47
CA TYR A 398 14.58 18.38 2.21
C TYR A 398 14.56 18.15 3.72
N SER A 399 14.29 16.90 4.14
CA SER A 399 14.24 16.47 5.55
C SER A 399 13.17 17.17 6.40
N VAL A 400 12.18 17.82 5.77
CA VAL A 400 11.00 18.40 6.42
C VAL A 400 9.72 17.80 5.80
N PRO A 401 8.55 17.93 6.43
CA PRO A 401 7.27 17.59 5.80
C PRO A 401 7.14 18.20 4.40
N GLY A 402 6.73 17.41 3.41
CA GLY A 402 6.73 17.83 2.00
C GLY A 402 5.68 17.10 1.18
N LEU A 403 5.67 17.38 -0.13
CA LEU A 403 4.87 16.68 -1.14
C LEU A 403 5.80 16.12 -2.22
N ARG A 404 5.72 14.82 -2.47
CA ARG A 404 6.57 14.09 -3.42
C ARG A 404 5.74 13.32 -4.44
N GLU A 405 6.42 12.68 -5.38
CA GLU A 405 5.80 11.80 -6.37
C GLU A 405 4.55 12.43 -7.01
N THR A 406 4.66 13.71 -7.37
CA THR A 406 3.53 14.51 -7.86
C THR A 406 2.93 13.90 -9.11
N LYS A 407 1.61 13.76 -9.14
CA LYS A 407 0.87 12.99 -10.15
C LYS A 407 0.02 13.88 -11.06
N ALA A 408 -0.56 14.94 -10.51
CA ALA A 408 -1.47 15.84 -11.23
C ALA A 408 -1.45 17.24 -10.60
N TYR A 409 -1.98 18.23 -11.33
CA TYR A 409 -2.23 19.58 -10.82
C TYR A 409 -3.50 20.15 -11.44
N GLN A 410 -4.06 21.17 -10.79
CA GLN A 410 -5.12 22.00 -11.33
C GLN A 410 -4.96 23.42 -10.80
N PHE A 411 -5.05 24.41 -11.68
CA PHE A 411 -5.27 25.79 -11.26
C PHE A 411 -6.78 25.95 -10.99
N PRO A 412 -7.19 26.47 -9.81
CA PRO A 412 -8.57 26.87 -9.59
C PRO A 412 -9.00 27.90 -10.65
N ASP A 413 -10.29 27.87 -11.01
CA ASP A 413 -10.88 28.77 -12.01
C ASP A 413 -10.98 30.23 -11.53
#